data_AF-A0A1U7XUP4-F1
#
_entry.id   AF-A0A1U7XUP4-F1
#
_cell.length_a   1.000
_cell.length_b   1.000
_cell.length_c   1.000
_cell.angle_alpha   90.00
_cell.angle_beta   90.00
_cell.angle_gamma   90.00
#
_symmetry.space_group_name_H-M   'P 1'
#
loop_
_entity.id
_entity.type
_entity.pdbx_description
1 polymer ?
#
loop_
_entity_poly.entity_id
_entity_poly.type
_entity_poly.pdbx_seq_one_letter_code
_entity_poly.pdbx_strand_id
1 'polypeptide(L)'
;MYFCFAFAYSCNIPKSCDPHFGEEKLRTNFCEPCPLNGVCHEGKLGCVHGYRRLGNLCVEDSNINEAAKKLSKSVEGLLCEEYAQFSCTGTGNTWVQSNQLWEKVNESKIMDEYGLNKAVYAHAMQRAMEALGKVLERRLNDQGIEELKCPALLVQHYTPIFCRIQQWLFEHALLLVPACALLLGCIFMLLKLRRRYYLSVRAEQIYNEACDVLEEKAVNARSMTGKHEPWVVASLLRDHLLSPKERKDPMLWKKVEQLVQEDSRLERYPKMVKGESKVVWEWQVEGSLSSSGKRKKAQESRLERGERANLSPQQRSWLLKSEEPVNC
;
A
#
# COMPACT_ATOMS: atom_id res chain seq x y z
N MET A 1 -59.34 81.17 0.19
CA MET A 1 -58.54 81.63 -0.97
C MET A 1 -57.37 82.38 -0.37
N TYR A 2 -56.15 81.84 -0.27
CA TYR A 2 -55.29 81.37 -1.35
C TYR A 2 -54.52 80.07 -1.01
N PHE A 3 -54.19 79.38 -2.10
CA PHE A 3 -53.73 78.00 -2.24
C PHE A 3 -52.34 77.70 -1.67
N CYS A 4 -52.19 76.54 -1.02
CA CYS A 4 -50.91 75.84 -0.88
C CYS A 4 -50.43 75.37 -2.26
N PHE A 5 -49.28 75.86 -2.72
CA PHE A 5 -48.56 75.26 -3.84
C PHE A 5 -47.58 74.20 -3.31
N ALA A 6 -47.95 72.94 -3.47
CA ALA A 6 -47.04 71.81 -3.35
C ALA A 6 -46.14 71.76 -4.60
N PHE A 7 -44.87 72.14 -4.47
CA PHE A 7 -43.87 71.78 -5.49
C PHE A 7 -43.50 70.32 -5.28
N ALA A 8 -44.12 69.44 -6.07
CA ALA A 8 -43.62 68.11 -6.30
C ALA A 8 -42.28 68.20 -7.05
N TYR A 9 -41.18 68.20 -6.30
CA TYR A 9 -39.88 67.88 -6.87
C TYR A 9 -39.90 66.40 -7.26
N SER A 10 -40.20 66.12 -8.53
CA SER A 10 -39.84 64.85 -9.14
C SER A 10 -38.34 64.65 -8.96
N CYS A 11 -37.95 63.64 -8.19
CA CYS A 11 -36.58 63.14 -8.16
C CYS A 11 -36.20 62.75 -9.60
N ASN A 12 -35.51 63.63 -10.32
CA ASN A 12 -34.92 63.33 -11.61
C ASN A 12 -33.78 62.35 -11.36
N ILE A 13 -34.04 61.06 -11.57
CA ILE A 13 -32.98 60.06 -11.73
C ILE A 13 -32.20 60.48 -13.00
N PRO A 14 -30.86 60.67 -12.92
CA PRO A 14 -30.08 61.06 -14.09
C PRO A 14 -30.22 60.00 -15.20
N LYS A 15 -30.45 60.45 -16.43
CA LYS A 15 -30.56 59.57 -17.61
C LYS A 15 -29.15 59.36 -18.19
N SER A 16 -28.88 58.17 -18.72
CA SER A 16 -27.59 57.86 -19.40
C SER A 16 -27.75 58.03 -20.92
N CYS A 17 -26.83 58.75 -21.58
CA CYS A 17 -26.94 59.13 -23.00
C CYS A 17 -26.14 58.21 -23.94
N ASP A 18 -26.66 57.99 -25.16
CA ASP A 18 -26.01 57.28 -26.27
C ASP A 18 -25.04 58.24 -27.00
N PRO A 19 -23.81 57.82 -27.38
CA PRO A 19 -22.89 58.64 -28.18
C PRO A 19 -23.39 59.02 -29.58
N HIS A 20 -24.47 58.40 -30.11
CA HIS A 20 -24.90 58.62 -31.49
C HIS A 20 -26.00 59.66 -31.73
N PHE A 21 -26.47 60.38 -30.71
CA PHE A 21 -27.37 61.51 -30.94
C PHE A 21 -26.56 62.71 -31.40
N GLY A 22 -26.58 62.93 -32.72
CA GLY A 22 -25.93 64.04 -33.40
C GLY A 22 -26.26 65.39 -32.79
N GLU A 23 -25.32 66.31 -33.00
CA GLU A 23 -25.34 67.72 -32.70
C GLU A 23 -26.69 68.39 -32.99
N GLU A 24 -27.64 68.33 -32.07
CA GLU A 24 -28.71 69.32 -32.04
C GLU A 24 -29.27 69.52 -30.62
N LYS A 25 -28.82 70.64 -30.04
CA LYS A 25 -29.37 71.36 -28.89
C LYS A 25 -29.28 70.64 -27.53
N LEU A 26 -28.10 70.83 -26.93
CA LEU A 26 -27.91 70.98 -25.49
C LEU A 26 -29.04 71.84 -24.88
N ARG A 27 -30.04 71.20 -24.29
CA ARG A 27 -30.84 71.80 -23.23
C ARG A 27 -31.38 70.81 -22.21
N THR A 28 -30.54 69.86 -21.81
CA THR A 28 -30.73 69.06 -20.59
C THR A 28 -29.36 68.80 -19.94
N ASN A 29 -28.98 69.66 -18.99
CA ASN A 29 -27.75 69.59 -18.18
C ASN A 29 -27.75 68.43 -17.16
N PHE A 30 -28.39 67.29 -17.46
CA PHE A 30 -28.63 66.19 -16.52
C PHE A 30 -28.34 64.81 -17.13
N CYS A 31 -27.38 64.72 -18.06
CA CYS A 31 -27.00 63.43 -18.63
C CYS A 31 -25.58 63.04 -18.22
N GLU A 32 -25.45 61.91 -17.54
CA GLU A 32 -24.16 61.28 -17.27
C GLU A 32 -23.69 60.51 -18.51
N PRO A 33 -22.37 60.49 -18.81
CA PRO A 33 -21.84 59.68 -19.91
C PRO A 33 -22.17 58.21 -19.69
N CYS A 34 -22.38 57.46 -20.77
CA CYS A 34 -22.64 56.03 -20.66
C CYS A 34 -21.44 55.34 -19.98
N PRO A 35 -21.66 54.59 -18.89
CA PRO A 35 -20.57 53.94 -18.16
C PRO A 35 -19.88 52.89 -19.03
N LEU A 36 -18.62 52.60 -18.72
CA LEU A 36 -17.87 51.53 -19.37
C LEU A 36 -18.62 50.20 -19.28
N ASN A 37 -18.73 49.46 -20.39
CA ASN A 37 -19.50 48.22 -20.52
C ASN A 37 -21.04 48.39 -20.36
N GLY A 38 -21.53 49.63 -20.36
CA GLY A 38 -22.95 49.96 -20.42
C GLY A 38 -23.46 50.08 -21.86
N VAL A 39 -24.73 49.74 -22.05
CA VAL A 39 -25.50 49.98 -23.28
C VAL A 39 -26.62 50.96 -22.92
N CYS A 40 -26.47 52.21 -23.36
CA CYS A 40 -27.42 53.27 -23.05
C CYS A 40 -28.32 53.55 -24.26
N HIS A 41 -29.63 53.33 -24.12
CA HIS A 41 -30.61 53.63 -25.17
C HIS A 41 -31.82 54.32 -24.55
N GLU A 42 -32.26 55.45 -25.11
CA GLU A 42 -33.42 56.23 -24.63
C GLU A 42 -33.39 56.56 -23.12
N GLY A 43 -32.21 56.82 -22.55
CA GLY A 43 -32.05 57.12 -21.13
C GLY A 43 -32.14 55.90 -20.20
N LYS A 44 -32.24 54.67 -20.74
CA LYS A 44 -32.15 53.42 -20.00
C LYS A 44 -30.74 52.85 -20.11
N LEU A 45 -30.15 52.52 -18.96
CA LEU A 45 -28.87 51.81 -18.87
C LEU A 45 -29.13 50.28 -18.82
N GLY A 46 -28.70 49.58 -19.86
CA GLY A 46 -28.40 48.16 -19.86
C GLY A 46 -26.89 47.92 -19.71
N CYS A 47 -26.48 46.69 -19.43
CA CYS A 47 -25.07 46.30 -19.43
C CYS A 47 -24.83 45.27 -20.54
N VAL A 48 -23.62 45.27 -21.12
CA VAL A 48 -23.22 44.24 -22.09
C VAL A 48 -23.17 42.86 -21.43
N HIS A 49 -23.32 41.80 -22.22
CA HIS A 49 -23.23 40.42 -21.73
C HIS A 49 -21.92 40.22 -20.96
N GLY A 50 -21.97 39.67 -19.75
CA GLY A 50 -20.80 39.61 -18.86
C GLY A 50 -20.86 40.54 -17.65
N TYR A 51 -21.72 41.55 -17.69
CA TYR A 51 -21.75 42.62 -16.69
C TYR A 51 -23.14 42.79 -16.08
N ARG A 52 -23.16 43.01 -14.76
CA ARG A 52 -24.36 43.29 -13.98
C ARG A 52 -24.39 44.77 -13.59
N ARG A 53 -25.59 45.34 -13.61
CA ARG A 53 -25.80 46.72 -13.18
C ARG A 53 -25.67 46.84 -11.66
N LEU A 54 -24.75 47.69 -11.20
CA LEU A 54 -24.60 48.10 -9.81
C LEU A 54 -24.71 49.63 -9.74
N GLY A 55 -25.91 50.13 -9.43
CA GLY A 55 -26.22 51.56 -9.50
C GLY A 55 -26.14 52.10 -10.94
N ASN A 56 -25.21 53.03 -11.17
CA ASN A 56 -24.93 53.65 -12.48
C ASN A 56 -23.71 53.02 -13.18
N LEU A 57 -23.17 51.92 -12.65
CA LEU A 57 -22.00 51.22 -13.21
C LEU A 57 -22.38 49.82 -13.68
N CYS A 58 -21.67 49.32 -14.68
CA CYS A 58 -21.71 47.93 -15.11
C CYS A 58 -20.46 47.22 -14.59
N VAL A 59 -20.66 46.36 -13.60
CA VAL A 59 -19.59 45.59 -12.95
C VAL A 59 -19.63 44.17 -13.45
N GLU A 60 -18.47 43.55 -13.60
CA GLU A 60 -18.35 42.18 -14.05
C GLU A 60 -19.15 41.22 -13.15
N ASP A 61 -19.94 40.34 -13.76
CA ASP A 61 -20.79 39.43 -12.99
C ASP A 61 -19.95 38.26 -12.45
N SER A 62 -19.89 38.15 -11.11
CA SER A 62 -19.18 37.07 -10.43
C SER A 62 -19.67 35.68 -10.87
N ASN A 63 -20.96 35.52 -11.13
CA ASN A 63 -21.53 34.24 -11.54
C ASN A 63 -21.04 33.82 -12.93
N ILE A 64 -20.81 34.79 -13.82
CA ILE A 64 -20.28 34.53 -15.18
C ILE A 64 -18.81 34.12 -15.08
N ASN A 65 -18.04 34.80 -14.23
CA ASN A 65 -16.64 34.46 -14.01
C ASN A 65 -16.48 33.08 -13.36
N GLU A 66 -17.32 32.76 -12.38
CA GLU A 66 -17.36 31.43 -11.75
C GLU A 66 -17.78 30.34 -12.74
N ALA A 67 -18.83 30.58 -13.53
CA ALA A 67 -19.26 29.65 -14.57
C ALA A 67 -18.17 29.45 -15.62
N ALA A 68 -17.50 30.50 -16.08
CA ALA A 68 -16.37 30.40 -17.02
C ALA A 68 -15.21 29.58 -16.43
N LYS A 69 -14.88 29.78 -15.14
CA LYS A 69 -13.84 29.01 -14.44
C LYS A 69 -14.23 27.55 -14.24
N LYS A 70 -15.51 27.26 -14.02
CA LYS A 70 -16.02 25.89 -13.92
C LYS A 70 -15.98 25.20 -15.28
N LEU A 71 -16.43 25.89 -16.33
CA LEU A 71 -16.35 25.42 -17.71
C LEU A 71 -14.92 25.11 -18.13
N SER A 72 -13.97 26.02 -17.87
CA SER A 72 -12.56 25.79 -18.21
C SER A 72 -12.01 24.55 -17.51
N LYS A 73 -12.31 24.37 -16.22
CA LYS A 73 -11.87 23.18 -15.46
C LYS A 73 -12.49 21.89 -15.97
N SER A 74 -13.78 21.89 -16.32
CA SER A 74 -14.44 20.71 -16.87
C SER A 74 -13.84 20.30 -18.22
N VAL A 75 -13.59 21.28 -19.09
CA VAL A 75 -12.95 21.07 -20.39
C VAL A 75 -11.52 20.55 -20.24
N GLU A 76 -10.74 21.17 -19.36
CA GLU A 76 -9.37 20.75 -19.03
C GLU A 76 -9.34 19.31 -18.51
N GLY A 77 -10.21 19.00 -17.55
CA GLY A 77 -10.29 17.66 -16.96
C GLY A 77 -10.60 16.59 -17.99
N LEU A 78 -11.64 16.79 -18.82
CA LEU A 78 -12.01 15.83 -19.86
C LEU A 78 -10.88 15.63 -20.88
N LEU A 79 -10.26 16.72 -21.34
CA LEU A 79 -9.20 16.65 -22.34
C LEU A 79 -7.93 15.96 -21.80
N CYS A 80 -7.51 16.32 -20.59
CA CYS A 80 -6.32 15.75 -19.98
C CYS A 80 -6.56 14.30 -19.54
N GLU A 81 -7.80 13.92 -19.18
CA GLU A 81 -8.17 12.53 -18.91
C GLU A 81 -8.13 11.67 -20.19
N GLU A 82 -8.68 12.14 -21.32
CA GLU A 82 -8.60 11.42 -22.59
C GLU A 82 -7.15 11.22 -23.04
N TYR A 83 -6.30 12.25 -22.90
CA TYR A 83 -4.89 12.11 -23.25
C TYR A 83 -4.12 11.22 -22.26
N ALA A 84 -4.46 11.26 -20.97
CA ALA A 84 -3.91 10.34 -19.97
C ALA A 84 -4.28 8.89 -20.28
N GLN A 85 -5.53 8.62 -20.64
CA GLN A 85 -5.98 7.28 -21.06
C GLN A 85 -5.22 6.81 -22.30
N PHE A 86 -5.09 7.66 -23.32
CA PHE A 86 -4.30 7.33 -24.51
C PHE A 86 -2.86 6.94 -24.16
N SER A 87 -2.22 7.70 -23.27
CA SER A 87 -0.83 7.45 -22.85
C SER A 87 -0.67 6.14 -22.07
N CYS A 88 -1.74 5.68 -21.42
CA CYS A 88 -1.71 4.51 -20.54
C CYS A 88 -2.14 3.21 -21.23
N THR A 89 -3.25 3.24 -21.95
CA THR A 89 -3.87 2.04 -22.56
C THR A 89 -3.74 2.03 -24.08
N GLY A 90 -3.30 3.14 -24.69
CA GLY A 90 -3.39 3.35 -26.14
C GLY A 90 -4.80 3.67 -26.62
N THR A 91 -5.78 3.78 -25.70
CA THR A 91 -7.18 4.07 -26.03
C THR A 91 -7.47 5.54 -25.75
N GLY A 92 -7.80 6.30 -26.79
CA GLY A 92 -8.10 7.74 -26.69
C GLY A 92 -7.49 8.52 -27.85
N ASN A 93 -7.64 9.85 -27.83
CA ASN A 93 -7.07 10.75 -28.83
C ASN A 93 -6.16 11.77 -28.15
N THR A 94 -5.01 12.07 -28.77
CA THR A 94 -4.09 13.11 -28.29
C THR A 94 -4.54 14.52 -28.67
N TRP A 95 -5.29 14.63 -29.77
CA TRP A 95 -5.89 15.84 -30.28
C TRP A 95 -7.40 15.64 -30.35
N VAL A 96 -8.15 16.53 -29.70
CA VAL A 96 -9.61 16.44 -29.62
C VAL A 96 -10.22 17.68 -30.25
N GLN A 97 -11.24 17.49 -31.07
CA GLN A 97 -11.94 18.60 -31.71
C GLN A 97 -12.73 19.40 -30.67
N SER A 98 -12.63 20.74 -30.76
CA SER A 98 -13.24 21.64 -29.78
C SER A 98 -14.77 21.43 -29.67
N ASN A 99 -15.46 21.25 -30.80
CA ASN A 99 -16.92 21.05 -30.85
C ASN A 99 -17.40 19.82 -30.05
N GLN A 100 -16.72 18.68 -30.17
CA GLN A 100 -17.07 17.45 -29.45
C GLN A 100 -16.91 17.62 -27.94
N LEU A 101 -15.90 18.39 -27.53
CA LEU A 101 -15.63 18.68 -26.13
C LEU A 101 -16.73 19.55 -25.51
N TRP A 102 -17.22 20.56 -26.26
CA TRP A 102 -18.31 21.42 -25.82
C TRP A 102 -19.66 20.71 -25.73
N GLU A 103 -19.91 19.73 -26.59
CA GLU A 103 -21.11 18.89 -26.49
C GLU A 103 -21.13 18.15 -25.14
N LYS A 104 -20.04 17.45 -24.79
CA LYS A 104 -19.89 16.76 -23.51
C LYS A 104 -19.99 17.69 -22.30
N VAL A 105 -19.44 18.90 -22.41
CA VAL A 105 -19.50 19.89 -21.32
C VAL A 105 -20.90 20.51 -21.19
N ASN A 106 -21.62 20.72 -22.29
CA ASN A 106 -22.99 21.22 -22.24
C ASN A 106 -23.95 20.22 -21.56
N GLU A 107 -23.66 18.92 -21.61
CA GLU A 107 -24.40 17.90 -20.85
C GLU A 107 -24.27 18.09 -19.33
N SER A 108 -23.21 18.74 -18.84
CA SER A 108 -22.96 18.93 -17.40
C SER A 108 -23.87 19.97 -16.71
N LYS A 109 -24.88 20.51 -17.41
CA LYS A 109 -25.93 21.43 -16.90
C LYS A 109 -25.42 22.66 -16.13
N ILE A 110 -24.22 23.16 -16.44
CA ILE A 110 -23.65 24.37 -15.82
C ILE A 110 -24.56 25.59 -16.03
N MET A 111 -25.25 25.67 -17.16
CA MET A 111 -26.23 26.72 -17.44
C MET A 111 -27.36 26.75 -16.40
N ASP A 112 -27.87 25.59 -15.99
CA ASP A 112 -28.99 25.46 -15.05
C ASP A 112 -28.54 25.77 -13.61
N GLU A 113 -27.35 25.32 -13.22
CA GLU A 113 -26.78 25.53 -11.89
C GLU A 113 -26.59 27.01 -11.53
N TYR A 114 -26.20 27.82 -12.52
CA TYR A 114 -25.98 29.26 -12.34
C TYR A 114 -27.15 30.12 -12.84
N GLY A 115 -28.26 29.51 -13.29
CA GLY A 115 -29.44 30.21 -13.80
C GLY A 115 -29.13 31.16 -14.96
N LEU A 116 -28.23 30.75 -15.86
CA LEU A 116 -27.71 31.61 -16.92
C LEU A 116 -28.61 31.56 -18.17
N ASN A 117 -28.93 32.73 -18.72
CA ASN A 117 -29.56 32.82 -20.03
C ASN A 117 -28.58 32.40 -21.14
N LYS A 118 -29.09 31.89 -22.26
CA LYS A 118 -28.29 31.40 -23.40
C LYS A 118 -27.20 32.38 -23.88
N ALA A 119 -27.52 33.67 -23.97
CA ALA A 119 -26.55 34.70 -24.39
C ALA A 119 -25.46 34.95 -23.33
N VAL A 120 -25.80 34.85 -22.05
CA VAL A 120 -24.88 35.02 -20.93
C VAL A 120 -23.96 33.80 -20.80
N TYR A 121 -24.52 32.61 -21.00
CA TYR A 121 -23.78 31.35 -21.06
C TYR A 121 -22.78 31.32 -22.23
N ALA A 122 -23.18 31.80 -23.41
CA ALA A 122 -22.27 31.90 -24.56
C ALA A 122 -21.06 32.81 -24.26
N HIS A 123 -21.27 33.93 -23.55
CA HIS A 123 -20.18 34.78 -23.10
C HIS A 123 -19.28 34.08 -22.07
N ALA A 124 -19.85 33.29 -21.16
CA ALA A 124 -19.06 32.46 -20.23
C ALA A 124 -18.21 31.40 -20.95
N MET A 125 -18.76 30.76 -21.99
CA MET A 125 -18.02 29.81 -22.84
C MET A 125 -16.85 30.49 -23.57
N GLN A 126 -17.08 31.67 -24.14
CA GLN A 126 -16.01 32.42 -24.82
C GLN A 126 -14.87 32.78 -23.86
N ARG A 127 -15.19 33.25 -22.65
CA ARG A 127 -14.17 33.50 -21.63
C ARG A 127 -13.43 32.24 -21.19
N ALA A 128 -14.15 31.12 -21.08
CA ALA A 128 -13.51 29.84 -20.78
C ALA A 128 -12.52 29.45 -21.89
N MET A 129 -12.87 29.64 -23.17
CA MET A 129 -11.95 29.41 -24.30
C MET A 129 -10.70 30.29 -24.23
N GLU A 130 -10.86 31.57 -23.94
CA GLU A 130 -9.71 32.49 -23.82
C GLU A 130 -8.77 32.09 -22.67
N ALA A 131 -9.32 31.61 -21.56
CA ALA A 131 -8.53 31.09 -20.44
C ALA A 131 -7.82 29.78 -20.82
N LEU A 132 -8.53 28.85 -21.47
CA LEU A 132 -7.99 27.57 -21.93
C LEU A 132 -6.91 27.75 -23.00
N GLY A 133 -7.08 28.71 -23.91
CA GLY A 133 -6.13 29.01 -24.97
C GLY A 133 -4.78 29.54 -24.48
N LYS A 134 -4.65 29.87 -23.18
CA LYS A 134 -3.39 30.22 -22.51
C LYS A 134 -2.67 29.01 -21.93
N VAL A 135 -3.38 27.92 -21.67
CA VAL A 135 -2.88 26.72 -20.98
C VAL A 135 -2.73 25.53 -21.93
N LEU A 136 -3.67 25.37 -22.86
CA LEU A 136 -3.74 24.25 -23.79
C LEU A 136 -3.04 24.55 -25.12
N GLU A 137 -2.53 23.49 -25.75
CA GLU A 137 -2.00 23.55 -27.12
C GLU A 137 -3.16 23.56 -28.12
N ARG A 138 -3.05 24.41 -29.15
CA ARG A 138 -4.05 24.55 -30.21
C ARG A 138 -3.46 24.28 -31.58
N ARG A 139 -4.23 23.59 -32.40
CA ARG A 139 -3.90 23.31 -33.80
C ARG A 139 -5.15 23.47 -34.67
N LEU A 140 -4.97 23.89 -35.91
CA LEU A 140 -5.98 23.72 -36.95
C LEU A 140 -5.68 22.43 -37.71
N ASN A 141 -6.68 21.57 -37.83
CA ASN A 141 -6.60 20.39 -38.67
C ASN A 141 -6.68 20.78 -40.16
N ASP A 142 -6.43 19.84 -41.07
CA ASP A 142 -6.39 20.08 -42.52
C ASP A 142 -7.73 20.60 -43.09
N GLN A 143 -8.83 20.40 -42.35
CA GLN A 143 -10.17 20.89 -42.64
C GLN A 143 -10.46 22.29 -42.05
N GLY A 144 -9.48 22.93 -41.41
CA GLY A 144 -9.63 24.23 -40.74
C GLY A 144 -10.37 24.17 -39.39
N ILE A 145 -10.52 22.99 -38.80
CA ILE A 145 -11.19 22.79 -37.50
C ILE A 145 -10.18 22.92 -36.36
N GLU A 146 -10.54 23.64 -35.29
CA GLU A 146 -9.70 23.84 -34.09
C GLU A 146 -9.69 22.60 -33.19
N GLU A 147 -8.49 22.03 -33.02
CA GLU A 147 -8.18 20.91 -32.14
C GLU A 147 -7.38 21.39 -30.93
N LEU A 148 -7.71 20.82 -29.78
CA LEU A 148 -7.10 21.10 -28.50
C LEU A 148 -6.28 19.89 -28.04
N LYS A 149 -5.15 20.17 -27.40
CA LYS A 149 -4.30 19.16 -26.76
C LYS A 149 -3.87 19.62 -25.37
N CYS A 150 -3.93 18.68 -24.43
CA CYS A 150 -3.42 18.90 -23.07
C CYS A 150 -1.89 18.76 -23.06
N PRO A 151 -1.14 19.70 -22.44
CA PRO A 151 0.31 19.62 -22.38
C PRO A 151 0.78 18.48 -21.47
N ALA A 152 1.90 17.83 -21.82
CA ALA A 152 2.38 16.61 -21.16
C ALA A 152 2.61 16.75 -19.64
N LEU A 153 3.01 17.95 -19.18
CA LEU A 153 3.19 18.23 -17.75
C LEU A 153 1.86 18.18 -16.98
N LEU A 154 0.78 18.67 -17.60
CA LEU A 154 -0.54 18.72 -16.99
C LEU A 154 -1.19 17.33 -17.00
N VAL A 155 -0.99 16.56 -18.07
CA VAL A 155 -1.45 15.16 -18.20
C VAL A 155 -0.95 14.30 -17.03
N GLN A 156 0.28 14.52 -16.55
CA GLN A 156 0.84 13.77 -15.44
C GLN A 156 -0.03 13.84 -14.17
N HIS A 157 -0.74 14.94 -13.94
CA HIS A 157 -1.66 15.06 -12.80
C HIS A 157 -2.97 14.27 -12.99
N TYR A 158 -3.38 14.05 -14.23
CA TYR A 158 -4.59 13.29 -14.57
C TYR A 158 -4.31 11.80 -14.80
N THR A 159 -3.04 11.40 -14.95
CA THR A 159 -2.68 9.99 -15.10
C THR A 159 -2.96 9.18 -13.82
N PRO A 160 -3.67 8.05 -13.92
CA PRO A 160 -3.85 7.14 -12.79
C PRO A 160 -2.52 6.65 -12.24
N ILE A 161 -2.39 6.62 -10.91
CA ILE A 161 -1.17 6.19 -10.20
C ILE A 161 -0.72 4.80 -10.68
N PHE A 162 -1.68 3.89 -10.90
CA PHE A 162 -1.40 2.54 -11.38
C PHE A 162 -0.68 2.53 -12.73
N CYS A 163 -1.14 3.32 -13.69
CA CYS A 163 -0.48 3.43 -15.00
C CYS A 163 0.94 3.99 -14.86
N ARG A 164 1.14 5.00 -14.01
CA ARG A 164 2.47 5.55 -13.75
C ARG A 164 3.42 4.50 -13.16
N ILE A 165 2.94 3.68 -12.23
CA ILE A 165 3.72 2.58 -11.65
C ILE A 165 4.03 1.55 -12.74
N GLN A 166 3.07 1.18 -13.58
CA GLN A 166 3.30 0.23 -14.67
C GLN A 166 4.34 0.73 -15.66
N GLN A 167 4.21 1.97 -16.16
CA GLN A 167 5.20 2.58 -17.05
C GLN A 167 6.58 2.59 -16.40
N TRP A 168 6.67 3.01 -15.13
CA TRP A 168 7.93 2.99 -14.39
C TRP A 168 8.53 1.59 -14.25
N LEU A 169 7.70 0.58 -13.97
CA LEU A 169 8.12 -0.81 -13.88
C LEU A 169 8.61 -1.34 -15.23
N PHE A 170 7.98 -0.97 -16.34
CA PHE A 170 8.42 -1.36 -17.68
C PHE A 170 9.74 -0.70 -18.07
N GLU A 171 9.91 0.60 -17.79
CA GLU A 171 11.17 1.32 -18.01
C GLU A 171 12.34 0.70 -17.23
N HIS A 172 12.08 0.24 -16.00
CA HIS A 172 13.10 -0.32 -15.11
C HIS A 172 13.11 -1.86 -15.09
N ALA A 173 12.36 -2.53 -15.97
CA ALA A 173 12.16 -3.98 -15.93
C ALA A 173 13.48 -4.76 -16.05
N LEU A 174 14.39 -4.30 -16.90
CA LEU A 174 15.70 -4.93 -17.13
C LEU A 174 16.58 -4.95 -15.86
N LEU A 175 16.38 -4.02 -14.93
CA LEU A 175 17.11 -3.96 -13.66
C LEU A 175 16.32 -4.65 -12.54
N LEU A 176 15.00 -4.49 -12.52
CA LEU A 176 14.15 -4.98 -11.44
C LEU A 176 13.99 -6.50 -11.47
N VAL A 177 13.84 -7.11 -12.66
CA VAL A 177 13.70 -8.56 -12.81
C VAL A 177 14.93 -9.32 -12.26
N PRO A 178 16.18 -9.02 -12.65
CA PRO A 178 17.34 -9.72 -12.10
C PRO A 178 17.53 -9.44 -10.60
N ALA A 179 17.27 -8.22 -10.13
CA ALA A 179 17.34 -7.92 -8.69
C ALA A 179 16.35 -8.76 -7.87
N CYS A 180 15.10 -8.89 -8.33
CA CYS A 180 14.09 -9.74 -7.71
C CYS A 180 14.49 -11.22 -7.75
N ALA A 181 14.99 -11.71 -8.87
CA ALA A 181 15.46 -13.09 -9.00
C ALA A 181 16.62 -13.40 -8.04
N LEU A 182 17.58 -12.48 -7.89
CA LEU A 182 18.69 -12.59 -6.95
C LEU A 182 18.18 -12.63 -5.51
N LEU A 183 17.27 -11.74 -5.12
CA LEU A 183 16.70 -11.71 -3.77
C LEU A 183 15.97 -13.02 -3.43
N LEU A 184 15.11 -13.49 -4.33
CA LEU A 184 14.39 -14.76 -4.14
C LEU A 184 15.36 -15.95 -4.08
N GLY A 185 16.40 -15.95 -4.91
CA GLY A 185 17.46 -16.95 -4.88
C GLY A 185 18.23 -16.95 -3.56
N CYS A 186 18.61 -15.78 -3.05
CA CYS A 186 19.28 -15.62 -1.76
C CYS A 186 18.40 -16.12 -0.61
N ILE A 187 17.12 -15.73 -0.57
CA ILE A 187 16.18 -16.18 0.45
C ILE A 187 16.05 -17.72 0.42
N PHE A 188 15.87 -18.31 -0.77
CA PHE A 188 15.77 -19.75 -0.92
C PHE A 188 17.04 -20.48 -0.45
N MET A 189 18.22 -19.97 -0.81
CA MET A 189 19.50 -20.55 -0.37
C MET A 189 19.68 -20.45 1.15
N LEU A 190 19.33 -19.32 1.76
CA LEU A 190 19.36 -19.15 3.21
C LEU A 190 18.43 -20.12 3.92
N LEU A 191 17.20 -20.29 3.42
CA LEU A 191 16.25 -21.26 3.97
C LEU A 191 16.77 -22.70 3.83
N LYS A 192 17.39 -23.04 2.70
CA LYS A 192 18.01 -24.36 2.47
C LYS A 192 19.17 -24.62 3.44
N LEU A 193 20.04 -23.62 3.67
CA LEU A 193 21.14 -23.71 4.62
C LEU A 193 20.64 -23.82 6.06
N ARG A 194 19.66 -23.01 6.46
CA ARG A 194 19.02 -23.09 7.78
C ARG A 194 18.39 -24.44 8.02
N ARG A 195 17.68 -25.00 7.03
CA ARG A 195 17.11 -26.34 7.12
C ARG A 195 18.17 -27.41 7.28
N ARG A 196 19.26 -27.35 6.50
CA ARG A 196 20.38 -28.30 6.61
C ARG A 196 21.04 -28.25 7.99
N TYR A 197 21.29 -27.04 8.49
CA TYR A 197 21.85 -26.84 9.83
C TYR A 197 20.94 -27.34 10.94
N TYR A 198 19.63 -27.03 10.86
CA TYR A 198 18.66 -27.54 11.82
C TYR A 198 18.63 -29.08 11.82
N LEU A 199 18.60 -29.70 10.64
CA LEU A 199 18.61 -31.15 10.50
C LEU A 199 19.89 -31.78 11.07
N SER A 200 21.07 -31.18 10.87
CA SER A 200 22.31 -31.73 11.43
C SER A 200 22.34 -31.64 12.94
N VAL A 201 22.03 -30.47 13.51
CA VAL A 201 22.02 -30.28 14.97
C VAL A 201 20.99 -31.17 15.63
N ARG A 202 19.78 -31.26 15.06
CA ARG A 202 18.73 -32.11 15.63
C ARG A 202 19.04 -33.60 15.49
N ALA A 203 19.67 -34.02 14.40
CA ALA A 203 20.13 -35.40 14.23
C ALA A 203 21.21 -35.77 15.27
N GLU A 204 22.15 -34.88 15.55
CA GLU A 204 23.17 -35.09 16.59
C GLU A 204 22.55 -35.21 17.99
N GLN A 205 21.52 -34.41 18.31
CA GLN A 205 20.79 -34.52 19.58
C GLN A 205 20.12 -35.89 19.71
N ILE A 206 19.38 -36.33 18.69
CA ILE A 206 18.71 -37.64 18.69
C ILE A 206 19.73 -38.78 18.76
N TYR A 207 20.86 -38.64 18.07
CA TYR A 207 21.95 -39.61 18.12
C TYR A 207 22.55 -39.72 19.54
N ASN A 208 22.77 -38.61 20.25
CA ASN A 208 23.25 -38.64 21.63
C ASN A 208 22.22 -39.28 22.58
N GLU A 209 20.94 -38.95 22.43
CA GLU A 209 19.86 -39.59 23.21
C GLU A 209 19.78 -41.10 22.92
N ALA A 210 19.98 -41.51 21.67
CA ALA A 210 20.06 -42.93 21.30
C ALA A 210 21.24 -43.63 21.97
N CYS A 211 22.41 -42.99 22.02
CA CYS A 211 23.59 -43.52 22.72
C CYS A 211 23.31 -43.70 24.21
N ASP A 212 22.70 -42.70 24.86
CA ASP A 212 22.37 -42.76 26.30
C ASP A 212 21.41 -43.92 26.62
N VAL A 213 20.38 -44.12 25.79
CA VAL A 213 19.42 -45.23 25.95
C VAL A 213 20.10 -46.59 25.76
N LEU A 214 20.98 -46.72 24.76
CA LEU A 214 21.69 -47.97 24.47
C LEU A 214 22.74 -48.28 25.54
N GLU A 215 23.46 -47.27 26.04
CA GLU A 215 24.40 -47.43 27.15
C GLU A 215 23.67 -47.84 28.43
N GLU A 216 22.54 -47.20 28.76
CA GLU A 216 21.73 -47.56 29.93
C GLU A 216 21.20 -49.00 29.85
N LYS A 217 20.73 -49.43 28.67
CA LYS A 217 20.32 -50.82 28.43
C LYS A 217 21.47 -51.81 28.58
N ALA A 218 22.65 -51.49 28.06
CA ALA A 218 23.84 -52.33 28.19
C ALA A 218 24.30 -52.45 29.65
N VAL A 219 24.29 -51.35 30.42
CA VAL A 219 24.63 -51.35 31.86
C VAL A 219 23.62 -52.18 32.66
N ASN A 220 22.32 -51.99 32.40
CA ASN A 220 21.25 -52.74 33.10
C ASN A 220 21.27 -54.23 32.77
N ALA A 221 21.56 -54.60 31.52
CA ALA A 221 21.72 -56.00 31.11
C ALA A 221 22.91 -56.69 31.81
N ARG A 222 23.96 -55.94 32.20
CA ARG A 222 25.10 -56.45 32.95
C ARG A 222 24.87 -56.49 34.47
N SER A 223 24.11 -55.54 35.04
CA SER A 223 23.89 -55.46 36.49
C SER A 223 22.84 -56.44 37.01
N MET A 224 21.82 -56.77 36.20
CA MET A 224 20.83 -57.80 36.49
C MET A 224 21.18 -59.10 35.76
N THR A 225 21.40 -60.17 36.53
CA THR A 225 21.73 -61.52 36.05
C THR A 225 20.79 -62.01 34.94
N GLY A 226 21.19 -61.79 33.68
CA GLY A 226 20.82 -62.55 32.48
C GLY A 226 19.43 -62.37 31.88
N LYS A 227 18.56 -61.49 32.37
CA LYS A 227 17.16 -61.38 31.87
C LYS A 227 16.86 -60.23 30.91
N HIS A 228 17.73 -59.24 30.79
CA HIS A 228 17.49 -58.09 29.91
C HIS A 228 18.35 -58.14 28.65
N GLU A 229 17.70 -57.88 27.51
CA GLU A 229 18.33 -57.82 26.20
C GLU A 229 19.22 -56.56 26.09
N PRO A 230 20.51 -56.67 25.71
CA PRO A 230 21.43 -55.54 25.59
C PRO A 230 21.25 -54.71 24.31
N TRP A 231 20.29 -55.07 23.45
CA TRP A 231 20.05 -54.49 22.14
C TRP A 231 18.63 -53.90 22.04
N VAL A 232 18.44 -52.94 21.14
CA VAL A 232 17.14 -52.28 20.90
C VAL A 232 16.81 -52.28 19.41
N VAL A 233 15.53 -52.50 19.07
CA VAL A 233 15.05 -52.43 17.69
C VAL A 233 15.08 -50.99 17.18
N ALA A 234 15.72 -50.74 16.03
CA ALA A 234 15.91 -49.40 15.48
C ALA A 234 14.59 -48.64 15.24
N SER A 235 13.54 -49.33 14.78
CA SER A 235 12.23 -48.72 14.58
C SER A 235 11.56 -48.30 15.89
N LEU A 236 11.74 -49.08 16.96
CA LEU A 236 11.23 -48.73 18.29
C LEU A 236 11.97 -47.51 18.86
N LEU A 237 13.29 -47.47 18.66
CA LEU A 237 14.12 -46.34 19.08
C LEU A 237 13.72 -45.06 18.33
N ARG A 238 13.48 -45.16 17.02
CA ARG A 238 12.93 -44.05 16.23
C ARG A 238 11.60 -43.55 16.77
N ASP A 239 10.69 -44.45 17.10
CA ASP A 239 9.36 -44.07 17.56
C ASP A 239 9.39 -43.45 18.97
N HIS A 240 10.35 -43.87 19.81
CA HIS A 240 10.60 -43.32 21.14
C HIS A 240 11.27 -41.94 21.11
N LEU A 241 12.29 -41.77 20.25
CA LEU A 241 13.10 -40.55 20.20
C LEU A 241 12.50 -39.44 19.32
N LEU A 242 11.75 -39.79 18.26
CA LEU A 242 11.16 -38.80 17.37
C LEU A 242 9.72 -38.48 17.75
N SER A 243 9.43 -37.18 17.81
CA SER A 243 8.05 -36.70 17.92
C SER A 243 7.23 -37.06 16.67
N PRO A 244 5.89 -37.17 16.77
CA PRO A 244 5.03 -37.48 15.61
C PRO A 244 5.19 -36.52 14.42
N LYS A 245 5.60 -35.27 14.65
CA LYS A 245 5.87 -34.29 13.60
C LYS A 245 7.21 -34.55 12.91
N GLU A 246 8.24 -34.92 13.66
CA GLU A 246 9.58 -35.21 13.15
C GLU A 246 9.64 -36.53 12.37
N ARG A 247 8.79 -37.51 12.71
CA ARG A 247 8.67 -38.77 11.96
C ARG A 247 8.27 -38.59 10.49
N LYS A 248 7.68 -37.44 10.14
CA LYS A 248 7.32 -37.11 8.76
C LYS A 248 8.53 -36.70 7.92
N ASP A 249 9.66 -36.31 8.53
CA ASP A 249 10.88 -35.97 7.80
C ASP A 249 11.82 -37.19 7.74
N PRO A 250 11.84 -37.96 6.62
CA PRO A 250 12.69 -39.14 6.49
C PRO A 250 14.19 -38.78 6.48
N MET A 251 14.53 -37.53 6.13
CA MET A 251 15.93 -37.10 6.06
C MET A 251 16.56 -36.96 7.45
N LEU A 252 15.77 -36.63 8.47
CA LEU A 252 16.25 -36.51 9.84
C LEU A 252 16.74 -37.88 10.36
N TRP A 253 15.89 -38.90 10.27
CA TRP A 253 16.26 -40.25 10.71
C TRP A 253 17.40 -40.84 9.89
N LYS A 254 17.41 -40.60 8.57
CA LYS A 254 18.52 -41.03 7.70
C LYS A 254 19.86 -40.44 8.15
N LYS A 255 19.87 -39.19 8.63
CA LYS A 255 21.10 -38.57 9.15
C LYS A 255 21.54 -39.18 10.48
N VAL A 256 20.61 -39.53 11.36
CA VAL A 256 20.90 -40.27 12.60
C VAL A 256 21.49 -41.64 12.29
N GLU A 257 20.89 -42.40 11.36
CA GLU A 257 21.42 -43.69 10.94
C GLU A 257 22.85 -43.59 10.39
N GLN A 258 23.17 -42.51 9.66
CA GLN A 258 24.53 -42.24 9.19
C GLN A 258 25.49 -42.02 10.38
N LEU A 259 25.11 -41.21 11.38
CA LEU A 259 25.95 -40.96 12.56
C LEU A 259 26.20 -42.26 13.36
N VAL A 260 25.18 -43.13 13.48
CA VAL A 260 25.33 -44.43 14.14
C VAL A 260 26.27 -45.35 13.37
N GLN A 261 26.17 -45.38 12.04
CA GLN A 261 27.03 -46.20 11.19
C GLN A 261 28.51 -45.75 11.25
N GLU A 262 28.75 -44.46 11.47
CA GLU A 262 30.09 -43.89 11.61
C GLU A 262 30.69 -44.13 13.02
N ASP A 263 29.88 -44.50 14.02
CA ASP A 263 30.32 -44.72 15.40
C ASP A 263 30.67 -46.20 15.66
N SER A 264 31.95 -46.48 15.91
CA SER A 264 32.45 -47.83 16.20
C SER A 264 31.96 -48.41 17.53
N ARG A 265 31.35 -47.60 18.42
CA ARG A 265 30.82 -48.07 19.71
C ARG A 265 29.48 -48.79 19.57
N LEU A 266 28.80 -48.57 18.44
CA LEU A 266 27.47 -49.08 18.14
C LEU A 266 27.56 -50.12 17.02
N GLU A 267 26.89 -51.25 17.20
CA GLU A 267 26.78 -52.27 16.16
C GLU A 267 25.34 -52.36 15.66
N ARG A 268 25.20 -52.42 14.33
CA ARG A 268 23.92 -52.56 13.64
C ARG A 268 23.88 -53.88 12.90
N TYR A 269 22.95 -54.76 13.28
CA TYR A 269 22.80 -56.06 12.63
C TYR A 269 21.32 -56.51 12.58
N PRO A 270 20.93 -57.37 11.63
CA PRO A 270 19.60 -57.96 11.59
C PRO A 270 19.48 -59.08 12.64
N LYS A 271 18.37 -59.11 13.38
CA LYS A 271 18.05 -60.13 14.37
C LYS A 271 16.59 -60.56 14.27
N MET A 272 16.33 -61.84 14.51
CA MET A 272 14.97 -62.38 14.55
C MET A 272 14.31 -61.99 15.88
N VAL A 273 13.32 -61.09 15.81
CA VAL A 273 12.56 -60.63 16.98
C VAL A 273 11.10 -61.03 16.77
N LYS A 274 10.61 -61.97 17.58
CA LYS A 274 9.22 -62.50 17.49
C LYS A 274 8.84 -63.04 16.09
N GLY A 275 9.79 -63.68 15.40
CA GLY A 275 9.56 -64.29 14.08
C GLY A 275 9.77 -63.35 12.88
N GLU A 276 10.09 -62.08 13.11
CA GLU A 276 10.41 -61.11 12.05
C GLU A 276 11.89 -60.71 12.10
N SER A 277 12.54 -60.61 10.94
CA SER A 277 13.90 -60.06 10.85
C SER A 277 13.84 -58.54 11.00
N LYS A 278 14.40 -58.02 12.10
CA LYS A 278 14.43 -56.58 12.41
C LYS A 278 15.86 -56.11 12.65
N VAL A 279 16.15 -54.89 12.23
CA VAL A 279 17.45 -54.26 12.51
C VAL A 279 17.50 -53.84 13.98
N VAL A 280 18.51 -54.32 14.68
CA VAL A 280 18.78 -54.01 16.09
C VAL A 280 20.08 -53.25 16.22
N TRP A 281 20.14 -52.36 17.22
CA TRP A 281 21.33 -51.61 17.61
C TRP A 281 21.79 -52.09 18.98
N GLU A 282 23.10 -52.29 19.12
CA GLU A 282 23.73 -52.77 20.35
C GLU A 282 24.96 -51.93 20.69
N TRP A 283 25.20 -51.75 21.99
CA TRP A 283 26.38 -51.06 22.50
C TRP A 283 27.52 -52.06 22.75
N GLN A 284 28.62 -51.93 22.01
CA GLN A 284 29.72 -52.90 22.00
C GLN A 284 30.83 -52.62 23.02
N VAL A 285 30.91 -51.42 23.62
CA VAL A 285 32.09 -51.06 24.43
C VAL A 285 32.08 -51.76 25.79
N GLU A 286 32.99 -52.73 25.97
CA GLU A 286 33.22 -53.41 27.25
C GLU A 286 34.13 -52.62 28.23
N GLY A 287 34.84 -51.58 27.78
CA GLY A 287 36.00 -51.02 28.50
C GLY A 287 35.93 -49.62 29.14
N SER A 288 34.83 -48.86 29.09
CA SER A 288 34.83 -47.50 29.71
C SER A 288 33.44 -47.00 30.14
N LEU A 289 32.82 -47.68 31.10
CA LEU A 289 31.48 -47.36 31.63
C LEU A 289 31.49 -46.40 32.84
N SER A 290 32.29 -45.33 32.82
CA SER A 290 32.38 -44.41 33.98
C SER A 290 32.23 -42.91 33.69
N SER A 291 31.97 -42.50 32.43
CA SER A 291 31.85 -41.07 32.09
C SER A 291 30.41 -40.54 32.02
N SER A 292 29.43 -41.36 31.62
CA SER A 292 28.02 -40.97 31.45
C SER A 292 27.30 -40.66 32.78
N GLY A 293 27.53 -41.47 33.82
CA GLY A 293 26.98 -41.22 35.16
C GLY A 293 27.41 -39.88 35.77
N LYS A 294 28.58 -39.34 35.38
CA LYS A 294 29.03 -38.01 35.79
C LYS A 294 28.32 -36.88 35.04
N ARG A 295 27.92 -37.09 33.78
CA ARG A 295 27.13 -36.11 32.99
C ARG A 295 25.66 -36.08 33.43
N LYS A 296 25.03 -37.22 33.68
CA LYS A 296 23.63 -37.28 34.18
C LYS A 296 23.51 -36.59 35.54
N LYS A 297 24.44 -36.87 36.48
CA LYS A 297 24.50 -36.20 37.79
C LYS A 297 24.78 -34.69 37.70
N ALA A 298 25.59 -34.25 36.73
CA ALA A 298 25.84 -32.84 36.48
C ALA A 298 24.62 -32.12 35.86
N GLN A 299 23.85 -32.80 35.01
CA GLN A 299 22.64 -32.25 34.38
C GLN A 299 21.46 -32.20 35.35
N GLU A 300 21.29 -33.21 36.21
CA GLU A 300 20.32 -33.24 37.31
C GLU A 300 20.63 -32.12 38.32
N SER A 301 21.90 -31.94 38.71
CA SER A 301 22.32 -30.82 39.58
C SER A 301 22.16 -29.43 38.94
N ARG A 302 22.14 -29.32 37.60
CA ARG A 302 21.86 -28.07 36.88
C ARG A 302 20.37 -27.78 36.80
N LEU A 303 19.53 -28.81 36.65
CA LEU A 303 18.07 -28.70 36.70
C LEU A 303 17.60 -28.29 38.10
N GLU A 304 18.09 -28.94 39.16
CA GLU A 304 17.77 -28.55 40.56
C GLU A 304 18.23 -27.12 40.90
N ARG A 305 19.38 -26.69 40.36
CA ARG A 305 19.87 -25.31 40.52
C ARG A 305 19.03 -24.30 39.73
N GLY A 306 18.51 -24.68 38.57
CA GLY A 306 17.59 -23.88 37.75
C GLY A 306 16.21 -23.72 38.39
N GLU A 307 15.69 -24.77 39.05
CA GLU A 307 14.43 -24.70 39.81
C GLU A 307 14.55 -23.80 41.06
N ARG A 308 15.68 -23.84 41.79
CA ARG A 308 15.94 -22.86 42.87
C ARG A 308 16.02 -21.41 42.36
N ALA A 309 16.49 -21.21 41.13
CA ALA A 309 16.59 -19.88 40.52
C ALA A 309 15.24 -19.32 40.04
N ASN A 310 14.23 -20.18 39.81
CA ASN A 310 12.89 -19.77 39.35
C ASN A 310 11.86 -19.55 40.48
N LEU A 311 12.23 -19.77 41.75
CA LEU A 311 11.35 -19.48 42.89
C LEU A 311 11.23 -17.97 43.14
N SER A 312 10.00 -17.52 43.40
CA SER A 312 9.68 -16.12 43.74
C SER A 312 10.41 -15.65 45.02
N PRO A 313 10.66 -14.34 45.19
CA PRO A 313 11.41 -13.81 46.34
C PRO A 313 10.81 -14.21 47.70
N GLN A 314 9.49 -14.38 47.76
CA GLN A 314 8.77 -14.74 48.98
C GLN A 314 9.04 -16.20 49.38
N GLN A 315 9.08 -17.15 48.44
CA GLN A 315 9.39 -18.57 48.72
C GLN A 315 10.85 -18.80 49.15
N ARG A 316 11.79 -17.97 48.68
CA ARG A 316 13.20 -18.05 49.14
C ARG A 316 13.35 -17.69 50.63
N SER A 317 12.50 -16.78 51.14
CA SER A 317 12.56 -16.36 52.55
C SER A 317 12.08 -17.44 53.53
N TRP A 318 11.17 -18.32 53.12
CA TRP A 318 10.64 -19.39 53.98
C TRP A 318 11.60 -20.57 54.12
N LEU A 319 12.34 -20.90 53.05
CA LEU A 319 13.32 -22.00 53.05
C LEU A 319 14.61 -21.68 53.83
N LEU A 320 15.06 -20.42 53.80
CA LEU A 320 16.20 -19.96 54.61
C LEU A 320 15.86 -19.87 56.11
N LYS A 321 14.59 -19.72 56.44
CA LYS A 321 14.12 -19.62 57.84
C LYS A 321 13.92 -20.97 58.53
N SER A 322 13.93 -22.08 57.78
CA SER A 322 13.86 -23.43 58.33
C SER A 322 15.23 -24.05 58.67
N GLU A 323 16.33 -23.41 58.28
CA GLU A 323 17.70 -23.91 58.52
C GLU A 323 18.43 -23.23 59.69
N GLU A 324 17.78 -22.32 60.44
CA GLU A 324 18.34 -21.82 61.70
C GLU A 324 18.02 -22.78 62.86
N PRO A 325 19.03 -23.34 63.56
CA PRO A 325 18.79 -24.07 64.79
C PRO A 325 18.38 -23.08 65.89
N VAL A 326 17.23 -23.32 66.51
CA VAL A 326 16.84 -22.67 67.77
C VAL A 326 17.79 -23.16 68.84
N ASN A 327 18.63 -22.25 69.33
CA ASN A 327 19.47 -22.47 70.49
C ASN A 327 18.60 -22.28 71.76
N CYS A 328 18.23 -23.39 72.40
CA CYS A 328 17.73 -23.46 73.78
C CYS A 328 18.34 -24.70 74.45
#